data_AF-A0A1D8PQ12-F1
#
_entry.id   AF-A0A1D8PQ12-F1
#
_cell.length_a   1.000
_cell.length_b   1.000
_cell.length_c   1.000
_cell.angle_alpha   90.00
_cell.angle_beta   90.00
_cell.angle_gamma   90.00
#
_symmetry.space_group_name_H-M   'P 1'
#
loop_
_entity.id
_entity.type
_entity.pdbx_description
1 polymer ?
#
loop_
_entity_poly.entity_id
_entity_poly.type
_entity_poly.pdbx_seq_one_letter_code
_entity_poly.pdbx_strand_id
1 'polypeptide(L)'
;MLSAELKRRKKLLLPLALISGIIVLLFFTNYNYSFTTSSHPVLSSSHKSNNAFPTLDQTSSTKARPNPGNLIANQKDKSQTGTYFTKFIHKDPQFDFTKITYTSTNKKFKTNNIKVDEETGDTTEVVNKPTVLIMSVIGNNEPYGSDRHFDGFMLTILSLVENQPDYEFSLGLLNNNEEEFIKIQNYFEKNLQKELSETLSSIFKSISLISAPFLDQNTGFSREQRHDDHVQRLRRRLIAKSRNFLLLNTLNLEQYVLSLDADMIRFHNPEKFIKTFIDSKKDIIVPRIQRLDMQDYDKNSWRGQRTKPTKEQLEKMDNNQWDQWDYVPRDVKDHMYHFQTYMDNKDNEYELHKEEYDYVVPLDSVGGAVLFAKSIVFKQGVIFPTSLIVGTTWDRQEGYDGIETEGVCYLAKPLGFSCWGMPNVVAHHSGG
;
A
#
# COMPACT_ATOMS: atom_id res chain seq x y z
N MET A 1 -8.18 15.81 -18.72
CA MET A 1 -6.90 16.12 -18.05
C MET A 1 -5.87 15.02 -18.28
N LEU A 2 -6.10 13.77 -17.86
CA LEU A 2 -5.12 12.67 -17.99
C LEU A 2 -4.59 12.41 -19.42
N SER A 3 -5.45 12.30 -20.44
CA SER A 3 -5.00 12.13 -21.85
C SER A 3 -4.09 13.28 -22.30
N ALA A 4 -4.40 14.52 -21.90
CA ALA A 4 -3.56 15.68 -22.19
C ALA A 4 -2.21 15.62 -21.43
N GLU A 5 -2.22 15.21 -20.17
CA GLU A 5 -1.01 15.10 -19.35
C GLU A 5 -0.09 13.98 -19.83
N LEU A 6 -0.64 12.79 -20.16
CA LEU A 6 0.11 11.69 -20.78
C LEU A 6 0.67 12.09 -22.15
N LYS A 7 -0.11 12.78 -22.99
CA LYS A 7 0.38 13.33 -24.27
C LYS A 7 1.48 14.37 -24.06
N ARG A 8 1.36 15.23 -23.04
CA ARG A 8 2.37 16.23 -22.67
C ARG A 8 3.67 15.54 -22.22
N ARG A 9 3.59 14.52 -21.38
CA ARG A 9 4.75 13.73 -20.93
C ARG A 9 5.42 12.96 -22.07
N LYS A 10 4.65 12.35 -22.97
CA LYS A 10 5.19 11.72 -24.19
C LYS A 10 5.91 12.72 -25.10
N LYS A 11 5.43 13.96 -25.21
CA LYS A 11 6.10 15.03 -25.98
C LYS A 11 7.37 15.58 -25.30
N LEU A 12 7.44 15.58 -23.97
CA LEU A 12 8.64 16.00 -23.22
C LEU A 12 9.79 14.97 -23.26
N LEU A 13 9.54 13.73 -23.72
CA LEU A 13 10.55 12.67 -23.83
C LEU A 13 11.14 12.51 -25.25
N LEU A 14 10.72 13.31 -26.23
CA LEU A 14 11.53 13.60 -27.41
C LEU A 14 12.63 14.60 -26.98
N PRO A 15 13.88 14.49 -27.44
CA PRO A 15 15.02 15.11 -26.79
C PRO A 15 14.82 16.63 -26.70
N LEU A 16 14.68 17.14 -25.46
CA LEU A 16 14.81 18.55 -25.12
C LEU A 16 16.26 18.98 -25.35
N ALA A 17 16.60 19.21 -26.61
CA ALA A 17 17.53 20.25 -26.99
C ALA A 17 16.71 21.52 -27.18
N LEU A 18 17.13 22.61 -26.55
CA LEU A 18 16.54 23.96 -26.56
C LEU A 18 15.34 24.16 -25.63
N ILE A 19 15.57 24.80 -24.49
CA ILE A 19 15.16 26.19 -24.21
C ILE A 19 15.48 26.47 -22.73
N SER A 20 16.53 27.28 -22.53
CA SER A 20 16.81 27.97 -21.29
C SER A 20 15.98 29.25 -21.20
N GLY A 21 15.64 29.63 -19.97
CA GLY A 21 15.30 31.00 -19.63
C GLY A 21 13.83 31.26 -19.35
N ILE A 22 13.63 32.06 -18.29
CA ILE A 22 12.59 33.09 -18.10
C ILE A 22 11.62 32.86 -16.92
N ILE A 23 12.04 33.48 -15.80
CA ILE A 23 11.28 34.48 -14.99
C ILE A 23 10.60 34.02 -13.68
N VAL A 24 11.21 34.55 -12.62
CA VAL A 24 10.76 34.87 -11.25
C VAL A 24 9.65 35.93 -11.26
N LEU A 25 8.72 35.89 -10.28
CA LEU A 25 7.90 36.97 -9.66
C LEU A 25 6.50 36.36 -9.35
N LEU A 26 5.90 36.33 -8.15
CA LEU A 26 5.72 37.39 -7.16
C LEU A 26 4.86 36.96 -5.93
N PHE A 27 5.07 37.68 -4.82
CA PHE A 27 4.15 38.08 -3.73
C PHE A 27 3.83 37.18 -2.51
N PHE A 28 4.46 37.57 -1.40
CA PHE A 28 4.03 37.51 0.01
C PHE A 28 2.67 38.20 0.27
N THR A 29 1.89 37.74 1.27
CA THR A 29 1.59 38.50 2.51
C THR A 29 0.70 37.72 3.50
N ASN A 30 0.97 37.98 4.79
CA ASN A 30 0.49 37.38 6.03
C ASN A 30 -1.02 37.52 6.31
N TYR A 31 -1.56 36.63 7.17
CA TYR A 31 -2.42 37.04 8.30
C TYR A 31 -2.38 36.01 9.45
N ASN A 32 -1.97 36.48 10.63
CA ASN A 32 -2.05 35.81 11.94
C ASN A 32 -3.43 36.03 12.56
N TYR A 33 -3.94 35.05 13.31
CA TYR A 33 -4.80 35.29 14.49
C TYR A 33 -4.66 34.15 15.51
N SER A 34 -4.27 34.52 16.73
CA SER A 34 -4.32 33.72 17.97
C SER A 34 -5.50 34.18 18.82
N PHE A 35 -6.15 33.29 19.59
CA PHE A 35 -6.40 33.42 21.05
C PHE A 35 -7.36 32.33 21.63
N THR A 36 -6.83 31.58 22.61
CA THR A 36 -7.36 31.19 23.96
C THR A 36 -8.74 30.54 24.21
N THR A 37 -8.68 29.28 24.67
CA THR A 37 -9.22 28.64 25.91
C THR A 37 -10.47 29.17 26.67
N SER A 38 -11.43 28.27 26.96
CA SER A 38 -11.91 27.97 28.35
C SER A 38 -12.91 26.78 28.45
N SER A 39 -12.62 25.90 29.44
CA SER A 39 -13.46 25.09 30.37
C SER A 39 -14.71 24.25 29.97
N HIS A 40 -14.59 22.93 30.24
CA HIS A 40 -15.45 21.85 30.82
C HIS A 40 -16.89 22.17 31.37
N PRO A 41 -17.79 21.19 31.75
CA PRO A 41 -17.57 19.75 32.07
C PRO A 41 -18.65 18.68 31.66
N VAL A 42 -18.24 17.41 31.77
CA VAL A 42 -18.90 16.15 32.25
C VAL A 42 -20.39 15.87 31.95
N LEU A 43 -20.64 14.73 31.30
CA LEU A 43 -21.73 13.80 31.65
C LEU A 43 -21.48 12.37 31.12
N SER A 44 -21.73 11.41 32.01
CA SER A 44 -21.54 9.95 31.90
C SER A 44 -22.56 9.24 31.00
N SER A 45 -22.17 8.16 30.31
CA SER A 45 -23.00 6.93 30.28
C SER A 45 -22.22 5.68 29.81
N SER A 46 -22.35 4.63 30.63
CA SER A 46 -22.23 3.18 30.41
C SER A 46 -21.37 2.61 29.27
N HIS A 47 -20.28 1.94 29.67
CA HIS A 47 -19.62 0.89 28.90
C HIS A 47 -20.51 -0.35 28.75
N LYS A 48 -20.63 -0.87 27.52
CA LYS A 48 -20.85 -2.30 27.26
C LYS A 48 -19.58 -2.83 26.61
N SER A 49 -18.91 -3.77 27.27
CA SER A 49 -17.84 -4.56 26.68
C SER A 49 -18.45 -5.48 25.61
N ASN A 50 -18.08 -5.26 24.35
CA ASN A 50 -18.36 -6.22 23.29
C ASN A 50 -17.02 -6.81 22.83
N ASN A 51 -16.81 -8.07 23.23
CA ASN A 51 -15.76 -8.92 22.68
C ASN A 51 -15.98 -9.07 21.18
N ALA A 52 -15.11 -8.45 20.38
CA ALA A 52 -15.16 -8.50 18.92
C ALA A 52 -14.35 -9.69 18.39
N PHE A 53 -14.92 -10.89 18.51
CA PHE A 53 -14.69 -11.99 17.58
C PHE A 53 -16.06 -12.52 17.15
N PRO A 54 -16.38 -12.53 15.85
CA PRO A 54 -17.59 -13.21 15.41
C PRO A 54 -17.41 -14.71 15.65
N THR A 55 -18.23 -15.27 16.54
CA THR A 55 -18.41 -16.72 16.70
C THR A 55 -18.97 -17.29 15.39
N LEU A 56 -18.19 -18.14 14.72
CA LEU A 56 -18.64 -18.99 13.62
C LEU A 56 -19.59 -20.05 14.20
N ASP A 57 -20.88 -19.94 13.89
CA ASP A 57 -21.84 -21.02 14.13
C ASP A 57 -21.45 -22.24 13.29
N GLN A 58 -21.03 -23.31 13.98
CA GLN A 58 -20.70 -24.60 13.37
C GLN A 58 -21.94 -25.49 13.24
N THR A 59 -22.84 -25.20 12.30
CA THR A 59 -23.81 -26.20 11.82
C THR A 59 -24.23 -25.93 10.37
N SER A 60 -23.49 -26.51 9.42
CA SER A 60 -24.09 -27.19 8.26
C SER A 60 -22.99 -27.77 7.37
N SER A 61 -22.82 -29.08 7.47
CA SER A 61 -22.11 -29.89 6.50
C SER A 61 -22.90 -29.93 5.18
N THR A 62 -22.36 -29.39 4.09
CA THR A 62 -22.63 -29.92 2.74
C THR A 62 -21.52 -29.52 1.77
N LYS A 63 -20.99 -30.56 1.13
CA LYS A 63 -19.93 -30.62 0.10
C LYS A 63 -19.94 -29.47 -0.92
N ALA A 64 -18.79 -28.81 -1.10
CA ALA A 64 -18.40 -28.24 -2.38
C ALA A 64 -16.85 -28.16 -2.50
N ARG A 65 -16.27 -28.92 -3.42
CA ARG A 65 -14.95 -28.65 -4.01
C ARG A 65 -15.15 -27.69 -5.19
N PRO A 66 -14.18 -26.81 -5.46
CA PRO A 66 -13.79 -26.64 -6.86
C PRO A 66 -12.27 -26.82 -7.05
N ASN A 67 -11.93 -27.71 -7.99
CA ASN A 67 -10.62 -27.74 -8.65
C ASN A 67 -10.31 -26.35 -9.26
N PRO A 68 -9.08 -25.85 -9.17
CA PRO A 68 -8.59 -24.84 -10.11
C PRO A 68 -8.08 -25.60 -11.34
N GLY A 69 -8.96 -25.86 -12.32
CA GLY A 69 -8.58 -26.56 -13.53
C GLY A 69 -9.51 -26.21 -14.68
N ASN A 70 -8.92 -25.73 -15.78
CA ASN A 70 -9.52 -25.43 -17.08
C ASN A 70 -10.28 -24.11 -17.21
N LEU A 71 -9.52 -23.01 -17.30
CA LEU A 71 -9.89 -21.89 -18.18
C LEU A 71 -9.21 -22.08 -19.54
N ILE A 72 -9.58 -23.13 -20.26
CA ILE A 72 -9.37 -23.23 -21.71
C ILE A 72 -10.74 -23.51 -22.31
N ALA A 73 -11.42 -22.46 -22.75
CA ALA A 73 -12.55 -22.57 -23.65
C ALA A 73 -12.35 -21.54 -24.77
N ASN A 74 -11.82 -22.06 -25.88
CA ASN A 74 -11.87 -21.45 -27.19
C ASN A 74 -13.34 -21.19 -27.57
N GLN A 75 -13.74 -19.93 -27.67
CA GLN A 75 -14.79 -19.51 -28.59
C GLN A 75 -14.18 -18.47 -29.53
N LYS A 76 -13.83 -18.94 -30.73
CA LYS A 76 -13.71 -18.07 -31.91
C LYS A 76 -15.11 -17.54 -32.19
N ASP A 77 -15.39 -16.32 -31.73
CA ASP A 77 -16.56 -15.59 -32.17
C ASP A 77 -16.19 -14.28 -32.85
N LYS A 78 -17.01 -13.98 -33.84
CA LYS A 78 -16.76 -13.14 -35.01
C LYS A 78 -16.76 -11.65 -34.66
N SER A 79 -15.88 -10.90 -35.35
CA SER A 79 -15.92 -9.42 -35.51
C SER A 79 -16.34 -8.60 -34.29
N GLN A 80 -15.46 -8.45 -33.30
CA GLN A 80 -15.59 -7.40 -32.30
C GLN A 80 -14.40 -6.46 -32.44
N THR A 81 -14.68 -5.18 -32.68
CA THR A 81 -13.77 -4.06 -32.38
C THR A 81 -13.18 -4.31 -30.99
N GLY A 82 -11.93 -4.79 -30.95
CA GLY A 82 -11.41 -5.55 -29.82
C GLY A 82 -11.43 -4.73 -28.54
N THR A 83 -12.25 -5.14 -27.57
CA THR A 83 -12.23 -4.55 -26.23
C THR A 83 -10.83 -4.76 -25.65
N TYR A 84 -10.16 -3.67 -25.27
CA TYR A 84 -8.81 -3.71 -24.70
C TYR A 84 -8.73 -4.45 -23.35
N PHE A 85 -9.87 -4.66 -22.69
CA PHE A 85 -9.99 -5.41 -21.45
C PHE A 85 -11.23 -6.29 -21.45
N THR A 86 -11.17 -7.43 -20.77
CA THR A 86 -12.32 -8.23 -20.36
C THR A 86 -12.65 -7.95 -18.89
N LYS A 87 -13.94 -7.77 -18.56
CA LYS A 87 -14.42 -7.53 -17.20
C LYS A 87 -14.98 -8.82 -16.58
N PHE A 88 -14.55 -9.15 -15.37
CA PHE A 88 -15.11 -10.21 -14.54
C PHE A 88 -15.53 -9.63 -13.19
N ILE A 89 -16.70 -10.04 -12.69
CA ILE A 89 -17.23 -9.58 -11.40
C ILE A 89 -17.47 -10.80 -10.53
N HIS A 90 -16.81 -10.83 -9.37
CA HIS A 90 -17.10 -11.75 -8.29
C HIS A 90 -17.86 -11.01 -7.19
N LYS A 91 -18.96 -11.60 -6.73
CA LYS A 91 -19.74 -11.12 -5.58
C LYS A 91 -19.91 -12.26 -4.59
N ASP A 92 -19.65 -11.96 -3.32
CA ASP A 92 -19.89 -12.83 -2.19
C ASP A 92 -20.92 -12.16 -1.26
N PRO A 93 -22.21 -12.53 -1.36
CA PRO A 93 -23.26 -11.98 -0.51
C PRO A 93 -23.13 -12.38 0.97
N GLN A 94 -22.45 -13.49 1.28
CA GLN A 94 -22.29 -13.95 2.66
C GLN A 94 -21.34 -13.04 3.43
N PHE A 95 -20.29 -12.56 2.78
CA PHE A 95 -19.26 -11.71 3.39
C PHE A 95 -19.31 -10.26 2.91
N ASP A 96 -20.38 -9.80 2.25
CA ASP A 96 -20.49 -8.43 1.70
C ASP A 96 -19.20 -7.99 0.97
N PHE A 97 -18.78 -8.81 0.00
CA PHE A 97 -17.52 -8.63 -0.73
C PHE A 97 -17.79 -8.61 -2.24
N THR A 98 -17.24 -7.61 -2.92
CA THR A 98 -17.24 -7.51 -4.38
C THR A 98 -15.82 -7.33 -4.89
N LYS A 99 -15.44 -8.10 -5.91
CA LYS A 99 -14.20 -7.92 -6.68
C LYS A 99 -14.52 -7.78 -8.16
N ILE A 100 -14.11 -6.66 -8.75
CA ILE A 100 -14.19 -6.41 -10.18
C ILE A 100 -12.77 -6.51 -10.76
N THR A 101 -12.56 -7.41 -11.71
CA THR A 101 -11.27 -7.58 -12.39
C THR A 101 -11.40 -7.19 -13.85
N TYR A 102 -10.57 -6.26 -14.31
CA TYR A 102 -10.33 -5.97 -15.71
C TYR A 102 -9.02 -6.63 -16.14
N THR A 103 -9.07 -7.55 -17.11
CA THR A 103 -7.89 -8.23 -17.63
C THR A 103 -7.58 -7.73 -19.03
N SER A 104 -6.35 -7.29 -19.27
CA SER A 104 -5.95 -6.76 -20.58
C SER A 104 -6.03 -7.84 -21.66
N THR A 105 -6.57 -7.47 -22.81
CA THR A 105 -6.57 -8.32 -24.01
C THR A 105 -5.33 -8.12 -24.87
N ASN A 106 -4.43 -7.22 -24.47
CA ASN A 106 -3.20 -6.94 -25.19
C ASN A 106 -2.36 -8.22 -25.31
N LYS A 107 -2.01 -8.57 -26.56
CA LYS A 107 -1.32 -9.81 -26.90
C LYS A 107 0.00 -9.98 -26.15
N LYS A 108 0.69 -8.88 -25.82
CA LYS A 108 1.97 -8.94 -25.09
C LYS A 108 1.89 -9.71 -23.78
N PHE A 109 0.73 -9.68 -23.12
CA PHE A 109 0.48 -10.39 -21.85
C PHE A 109 -0.03 -11.83 -22.03
N LYS A 110 -0.50 -12.20 -23.23
CA LYS A 110 -1.10 -13.52 -23.51
C LYS A 110 -0.17 -14.49 -24.23
N THR A 111 0.68 -13.99 -25.13
CA THR A 111 1.33 -14.87 -26.13
C THR A 111 2.81 -15.11 -25.90
N ASN A 112 3.49 -14.26 -25.14
CA ASN A 112 4.95 -14.29 -25.15
C ASN A 112 5.57 -15.24 -24.12
N ASN A 113 4.76 -15.81 -23.23
CA ASN A 113 5.27 -16.57 -22.09
C ASN A 113 4.89 -18.05 -22.12
N ILE A 114 3.97 -18.49 -22.98
CA ILE A 114 3.52 -19.89 -22.98
C ILE A 114 4.40 -20.73 -23.90
N LYS A 115 5.18 -21.65 -23.33
CA LYS A 115 5.81 -22.76 -24.04
C LYS A 115 4.86 -23.95 -23.99
N VAL A 116 4.64 -24.58 -25.13
CA VAL A 116 3.91 -25.86 -25.19
C VAL A 116 4.96 -26.95 -25.34
N ASP A 117 4.98 -27.89 -24.41
CA ASP A 117 5.74 -29.12 -24.56
C ASP A 117 5.04 -29.98 -25.61
N GLU A 118 5.73 -30.31 -26.70
CA GLU A 118 5.14 -31.06 -27.82
C GLU A 118 4.92 -32.54 -27.49
N GLU A 119 5.64 -33.10 -26.52
CA GLU A 119 5.53 -34.51 -26.13
C GLU A 119 4.41 -34.71 -25.11
N THR A 120 4.31 -33.83 -24.11
CA THR A 120 3.31 -33.95 -23.03
C THR A 120 2.04 -33.16 -23.31
N GLY A 121 2.10 -32.15 -24.17
CA GLY A 121 1.03 -31.16 -24.36
C GLY A 121 0.93 -30.13 -23.24
N ASP A 122 1.86 -30.14 -22.28
CA ASP A 122 1.85 -29.21 -21.15
C ASP A 122 2.17 -27.79 -21.59
N THR A 123 1.41 -26.83 -21.08
CA THR A 123 1.64 -25.41 -21.32
C THR A 123 2.32 -24.78 -20.11
N THR A 124 3.55 -24.30 -20.28
CA THR A 124 4.34 -23.63 -19.24
C THR A 124 4.39 -22.13 -19.48
N GLU A 125 4.00 -21.30 -18.50
CA GLU A 125 4.25 -19.86 -18.53
C GLU A 125 5.66 -19.55 -18.01
N VAL A 126 6.53 -19.02 -18.87
CA VAL A 126 7.86 -18.53 -18.54
C VAL A 126 7.81 -17.03 -18.32
N VAL A 127 8.16 -16.58 -17.12
CA VAL A 127 8.23 -15.16 -16.78
C VAL A 127 9.43 -14.53 -17.49
N ASN A 128 9.18 -13.79 -18.57
CA ASN A 128 10.23 -13.12 -19.35
C ASN A 128 10.59 -11.72 -18.82
N LYS A 129 9.72 -11.13 -18.02
CA LYS A 129 9.86 -9.77 -17.46
C LYS A 129 9.45 -9.76 -16.01
N PRO A 130 10.11 -8.97 -15.14
CA PRO A 130 9.66 -8.81 -13.77
C PRO A 130 8.20 -8.32 -13.70
N THR A 131 7.40 -9.02 -12.90
CA THR A 131 5.97 -8.74 -12.70
C THR A 131 5.76 -8.08 -11.33
N VAL A 132 5.06 -6.95 -11.32
CA VAL A 132 4.86 -6.12 -10.11
C VAL A 132 3.37 -5.89 -9.88
N LEU A 133 2.85 -6.28 -8.72
CA LEU A 133 1.54 -5.87 -8.24
C LEU A 133 1.67 -4.52 -7.52
N ILE A 134 1.06 -3.48 -8.05
CA ILE A 134 0.84 -2.23 -7.32
C ILE A 134 -0.47 -2.37 -6.55
N MET A 135 -0.46 -2.14 -5.24
CA MET A 135 -1.65 -2.22 -4.41
C MET A 135 -1.86 -0.97 -3.54
N SER A 136 -3.11 -0.56 -3.37
CA SER A 136 -3.47 0.56 -2.50
C SER A 136 -4.79 0.33 -1.78
N VAL A 137 -4.77 0.49 -0.46
CA VAL A 137 -5.99 0.60 0.35
C VAL A 137 -6.36 2.08 0.40
N ILE A 138 -7.45 2.44 -0.25
CA ILE A 138 -7.93 3.81 -0.35
C ILE A 138 -8.87 4.05 0.83
N GLY A 139 -8.52 5.02 1.68
CA GLY A 139 -9.33 5.39 2.85
C GLY A 139 -10.74 5.89 2.49
N ASN A 140 -11.63 5.94 3.49
CA ASN A 140 -13.01 6.38 3.26
C ASN A 140 -13.20 7.90 3.37
N ASN A 141 -12.26 8.63 3.96
CA ASN A 141 -12.34 10.07 4.18
C ASN A 141 -11.07 10.73 3.66
N GLU A 142 -11.22 11.71 2.75
CA GLU A 142 -10.12 12.48 2.14
C GLU A 142 -8.91 11.63 1.70
N PRO A 143 -9.14 10.52 0.97
CA PRO A 143 -8.11 9.49 0.81
C PRO A 143 -6.89 9.89 -0.01
N TYR A 144 -6.98 11.00 -0.75
CA TYR A 144 -5.94 11.40 -1.71
C TYR A 144 -5.14 12.61 -1.25
N GLY A 145 -5.43 13.14 -0.06
CA GLY A 145 -4.99 14.44 0.42
C GLY A 145 -5.88 15.59 -0.05
N SER A 146 -5.67 16.76 0.55
CA SER A 146 -6.45 17.98 0.29
C SER A 146 -6.41 18.35 -1.21
N ASP A 147 -7.56 18.71 -1.76
CA ASP A 147 -7.78 19.09 -3.17
C ASP A 147 -7.38 18.04 -4.23
N ARG A 148 -7.27 16.76 -3.85
CA ARG A 148 -7.01 15.66 -4.79
C ARG A 148 -8.18 14.71 -4.90
N HIS A 149 -8.31 14.15 -6.10
CA HIS A 149 -9.26 13.11 -6.43
C HIS A 149 -8.53 11.89 -7.01
N PHE A 150 -9.29 10.82 -7.25
CA PHE A 150 -8.75 9.55 -7.75
C PHE A 150 -7.93 9.68 -9.05
N ASP A 151 -8.27 10.63 -9.93
CA ASP A 151 -7.50 10.88 -11.16
C ASP A 151 -6.09 11.43 -10.87
N GLY A 152 -5.95 12.26 -9.84
CA GLY A 152 -4.66 12.72 -9.31
C GLY A 152 -3.82 11.58 -8.75
N PHE A 153 -4.44 10.63 -8.04
CA PHE A 153 -3.74 9.42 -7.57
C PHE A 153 -3.31 8.52 -8.72
N MET A 154 -4.18 8.32 -9.72
CA MET A 154 -3.83 7.57 -10.93
C MET A 154 -2.70 8.22 -11.73
N LEU A 155 -2.63 9.56 -11.78
CA LEU A 155 -1.48 10.27 -12.38
C LEU A 155 -0.17 9.94 -11.65
N THR A 156 -0.21 9.83 -10.32
CA THR A 156 0.95 9.44 -9.51
C THR A 156 1.36 8.00 -9.80
N ILE A 157 0.43 7.03 -9.87
CA ILE A 157 0.73 5.65 -10.27
C ILE A 157 1.31 5.62 -11.70
N LEU A 158 0.67 6.28 -12.66
CA LEU A 158 1.10 6.28 -14.05
C LEU A 158 2.51 6.85 -14.22
N SER A 159 2.91 7.83 -13.39
CA SER A 159 4.28 8.34 -13.39
C SER A 159 5.34 7.26 -13.15
N LEU A 160 5.02 6.24 -12.35
CA LEU A 160 5.93 5.14 -12.06
C LEU A 160 5.99 4.07 -13.15
N VAL A 161 4.92 3.90 -13.94
CA VAL A 161 4.74 2.71 -14.80
C VAL A 161 4.68 3.00 -16.30
N GLU A 162 4.35 4.24 -16.71
CA GLU A 162 4.03 4.55 -18.11
C GLU A 162 5.21 4.36 -19.08
N ASN A 163 6.44 4.50 -18.59
CA ASN A 163 7.68 4.39 -19.36
C ASN A 163 8.57 3.23 -18.88
N GLN A 164 7.96 2.15 -18.41
CA GLN A 164 8.65 0.99 -17.86
C GLN A 164 8.40 -0.28 -18.71
N PRO A 165 8.91 -0.35 -19.96
CA PRO A 165 8.60 -1.45 -20.88
C PRO A 165 9.16 -2.80 -20.42
N ASP A 166 10.14 -2.80 -19.53
CA ASP A 166 10.84 -3.98 -19.03
C ASP A 166 10.07 -4.71 -17.93
N TYR A 167 8.97 -4.13 -17.45
CA TYR A 167 8.14 -4.67 -16.39
C TYR A 167 6.70 -4.89 -16.85
N GLU A 168 6.00 -5.78 -16.15
CA GLU A 168 4.56 -5.97 -16.29
C GLU A 168 3.87 -5.60 -14.97
N PHE A 169 2.80 -4.82 -15.06
CA PHE A 169 2.11 -4.32 -13.87
C PHE A 169 0.72 -4.92 -13.72
N SER A 170 0.36 -5.26 -12.50
CA SER A 170 -1.03 -5.44 -12.08
C SER A 170 -1.38 -4.33 -11.08
N LEU A 171 -2.63 -3.91 -11.02
CA LEU A 171 -3.12 -2.91 -10.08
C LEU A 171 -4.23 -3.50 -9.21
N GLY A 172 -4.10 -3.41 -7.90
CA GLY A 172 -5.12 -3.80 -6.93
C GLY A 172 -5.54 -2.61 -6.07
N LEU A 173 -6.82 -2.28 -6.05
CA LEU A 173 -7.36 -1.18 -5.25
C LEU A 173 -8.47 -1.71 -4.34
N LEU A 174 -8.46 -1.30 -3.07
CA LEU A 174 -9.54 -1.58 -2.13
C LEU A 174 -10.14 -0.27 -1.62
N ASN A 175 -11.45 -0.13 -1.70
CA ASN A 175 -12.19 0.96 -1.05
C ASN A 175 -13.56 0.46 -0.56
N ASN A 176 -13.88 0.78 0.69
CA ASN A 176 -15.08 0.29 1.37
C ASN A 176 -16.21 1.34 1.42
N ASN A 177 -15.94 2.58 1.00
CA ASN A 177 -16.98 3.60 0.84
C ASN A 177 -17.70 3.39 -0.50
N GLU A 178 -19.00 3.12 -0.47
CA GLU A 178 -19.78 2.80 -1.67
C GLU A 178 -19.70 3.91 -2.74
N GLU A 179 -19.89 5.17 -2.36
CA GLU A 179 -19.85 6.30 -3.29
C GLU A 179 -18.48 6.44 -3.97
N GLU A 180 -17.41 6.34 -3.20
CA GLU A 180 -16.04 6.46 -3.71
C GLU A 180 -15.65 5.23 -4.56
N PHE A 181 -16.05 4.02 -4.16
CA PHE A 181 -15.88 2.81 -4.95
C PHE A 181 -16.56 2.94 -6.32
N ILE A 182 -17.79 3.48 -6.37
CA ILE A 182 -18.50 3.76 -7.62
C ILE A 182 -17.74 4.79 -8.47
N LYS A 183 -17.17 5.85 -7.87
CA LYS A 183 -16.34 6.83 -8.62
C LYS A 183 -15.10 6.18 -9.22
N ILE A 184 -14.40 5.33 -8.46
CA ILE A 184 -13.22 4.58 -8.93
C ILE A 184 -13.60 3.64 -10.08
N GLN A 185 -14.71 2.90 -9.93
CA GLN A 185 -15.22 2.02 -10.99
C GLN A 185 -15.55 2.82 -12.26
N ASN A 186 -16.31 3.91 -12.13
CA ASN A 186 -16.69 4.78 -13.24
C ASN A 186 -15.47 5.40 -13.94
N TYR A 187 -14.41 5.72 -13.20
CA TYR A 187 -13.16 6.18 -13.79
C TYR A 187 -12.58 5.14 -14.74
N PHE A 188 -12.49 3.88 -14.32
CA PHE A 188 -11.98 2.82 -15.20
C PHE A 188 -12.93 2.52 -16.35
N GLU A 189 -14.24 2.40 -16.10
CA GLU A 189 -15.21 2.13 -17.17
C GLU A 189 -15.18 3.22 -18.26
N LYS A 190 -15.03 4.49 -17.88
CA LYS A 190 -14.90 5.61 -18.81
C LYS A 190 -13.58 5.59 -19.60
N ASN A 191 -12.46 5.29 -18.95
CA ASN A 191 -11.12 5.39 -19.56
C ASN A 191 -10.71 4.13 -20.32
N LEU A 192 -11.16 2.94 -19.90
CA LEU A 192 -10.89 1.66 -20.56
C LEU A 192 -11.70 1.46 -21.85
N GLN A 193 -12.71 2.29 -22.11
CA GLN A 193 -13.52 2.29 -23.33
C GLN A 193 -13.21 3.47 -24.29
N LYS A 194 -12.24 4.33 -23.97
CA LYS A 194 -11.93 5.57 -24.71
C LYS A 194 -10.44 5.66 -25.07
N GLU A 195 -9.95 6.86 -25.37
CA GLU A 195 -8.56 7.11 -25.83
C GLU A 195 -7.45 6.48 -24.95
N LEU A 196 -7.72 6.25 -23.66
CA LEU A 196 -6.73 5.68 -22.74
C LEU A 196 -6.72 4.16 -22.73
N SER A 197 -7.67 3.49 -23.36
CA SER A 197 -7.83 2.04 -23.33
C SER A 197 -6.57 1.33 -23.83
N GLU A 198 -6.01 1.78 -24.94
CA GLU A 198 -4.79 1.22 -25.52
C GLU A 198 -3.60 1.40 -24.57
N THR A 199 -3.41 2.60 -24.03
CA THR A 199 -2.30 2.91 -23.11
C THR A 199 -2.43 2.13 -21.80
N LEU A 200 -3.62 2.08 -21.19
CA LEU A 200 -3.83 1.31 -19.97
C LEU A 200 -3.66 -0.20 -20.23
N SER A 201 -4.13 -0.71 -21.37
CA SER A 201 -3.98 -2.13 -21.75
C SER A 201 -2.56 -2.53 -22.08
N SER A 202 -1.72 -1.56 -22.44
CA SER A 202 -0.29 -1.80 -22.63
C SER A 202 0.52 -1.59 -21.35
N ILE A 203 -0.06 -1.05 -20.28
CA ILE A 203 0.63 -0.90 -18.99
C ILE A 203 0.23 -2.03 -18.04
N PHE A 204 -1.08 -2.23 -17.83
CA PHE A 204 -1.60 -3.13 -16.82
C PHE A 204 -2.06 -4.47 -17.42
N LYS A 205 -1.48 -5.58 -16.95
CA LYS A 205 -1.96 -6.95 -17.20
C LYS A 205 -3.35 -7.15 -16.60
N SER A 206 -3.55 -6.66 -15.38
CA SER A 206 -4.83 -6.70 -14.69
C SER A 206 -5.06 -5.47 -13.80
N ILE A 207 -6.32 -5.09 -13.63
CA ILE A 207 -6.77 -4.07 -12.68
C ILE A 207 -7.90 -4.69 -11.86
N SER A 208 -7.72 -4.80 -10.54
CA SER A 208 -8.68 -5.36 -9.60
C SER A 208 -9.19 -4.27 -8.67
N LEU A 209 -10.50 -4.11 -8.58
CA LEU A 209 -11.18 -3.23 -7.63
C LEU A 209 -11.93 -4.08 -6.61
N ILE A 210 -11.70 -3.83 -5.34
CA ILE A 210 -12.30 -4.57 -4.23
C ILE A 210 -13.11 -3.62 -3.33
N SER A 211 -14.31 -4.06 -2.98
CA SER A 211 -15.10 -3.49 -1.89
C SER A 211 -15.40 -4.62 -0.90
N ALA A 212 -15.10 -4.38 0.37
CA ALA A 212 -15.33 -5.32 1.48
C ALA A 212 -15.78 -4.55 2.73
N PRO A 213 -16.96 -3.89 2.71
CA PRO A 213 -17.40 -3.00 3.78
C PRO A 213 -17.50 -3.67 5.16
N PHE A 214 -17.67 -5.00 5.20
CA PHE A 214 -17.64 -5.78 6.44
C PHE A 214 -16.35 -5.61 7.25
N LEU A 215 -15.22 -5.24 6.60
CA LEU A 215 -13.95 -4.98 7.29
C LEU A 215 -14.06 -3.78 8.24
N ASP A 216 -14.86 -2.77 7.89
CA ASP A 216 -15.02 -1.53 8.64
C ASP A 216 -16.09 -1.65 9.74
N GLN A 217 -16.86 -2.74 9.74
CA GLN A 217 -17.87 -3.02 10.76
C GLN A 217 -17.21 -3.42 12.08
N ASN A 218 -17.87 -3.08 13.21
CA ASN A 218 -17.42 -3.42 14.57
C ASN A 218 -16.04 -2.88 14.96
N THR A 219 -15.64 -1.74 14.40
CA THR A 219 -14.35 -1.09 14.68
C THR A 219 -14.24 -0.54 16.10
N GLY A 220 -15.36 -0.29 16.79
CA GLY A 220 -15.40 -0.01 18.23
C GLY A 220 -14.96 1.41 18.63
N PHE A 221 -14.77 2.34 17.70
CA PHE A 221 -14.46 3.74 17.99
C PHE A 221 -15.26 4.70 17.09
N SER A 222 -15.64 5.87 17.64
CA SER A 222 -16.27 6.93 16.85
C SER A 222 -15.22 7.73 16.06
N ARG A 223 -15.66 8.44 15.02
CA ARG A 223 -14.76 9.23 14.16
C ARG A 223 -14.04 10.34 14.92
N GLU A 224 -14.60 10.88 16.01
CA GLU A 224 -13.97 11.97 16.77
C GLU A 224 -12.73 11.51 17.55
N GLN A 225 -12.60 10.21 17.84
CA GLN A 225 -11.56 9.69 18.73
C GLN A 225 -10.24 9.35 18.00
N ARG A 226 -10.09 9.72 16.73
CA ARG A 226 -8.98 9.30 15.84
C ARG A 226 -7.57 9.65 16.32
N HIS A 227 -7.43 10.61 17.23
CA HIS A 227 -6.15 11.04 17.79
C HIS A 227 -5.80 10.37 19.12
N ASP A 228 -6.70 9.57 19.68
CA ASP A 228 -6.45 8.85 20.92
C ASP A 228 -5.54 7.64 20.65
N ASP A 229 -4.53 7.43 21.51
CA ASP A 229 -3.54 6.37 21.36
C ASP A 229 -4.23 4.99 21.33
N HIS A 230 -5.28 4.82 22.13
CA HIS A 230 -6.10 3.60 22.13
C HIS A 230 -6.76 3.34 20.77
N VAL A 231 -7.19 4.41 20.09
CA VAL A 231 -7.81 4.35 18.77
C VAL A 231 -6.78 4.12 17.67
N GLN A 232 -5.55 4.60 17.85
CA GLN A 232 -4.49 4.37 16.88
C GLN A 232 -4.24 2.86 16.65
N ARG A 233 -4.23 2.07 17.73
CA ARG A 233 -4.11 0.60 17.65
C ARG A 233 -5.25 -0.02 16.82
N LEU A 234 -6.49 0.34 17.13
CA LEU A 234 -7.68 -0.17 16.42
C LEU A 234 -7.68 0.26 14.94
N ARG A 235 -7.25 1.49 14.65
CA ARG A 235 -7.08 2.01 13.30
C ARG A 235 -6.03 1.20 12.51
N ARG A 236 -4.84 0.97 13.09
CA ARG A 236 -3.79 0.16 12.44
C ARG A 236 -4.24 -1.27 12.22
N ARG A 237 -4.98 -1.87 13.16
CA ARG A 237 -5.63 -3.18 12.98
C ARG A 237 -6.54 -3.21 11.76
N LEU A 238 -7.40 -2.20 11.58
CA LEU A 238 -8.29 -2.10 10.42
C LEU A 238 -7.49 -1.97 9.12
N ILE A 239 -6.48 -1.09 9.08
CA ILE A 239 -5.62 -0.92 7.92
C ILE A 239 -4.91 -2.24 7.57
N ALA A 240 -4.36 -2.95 8.56
CA ALA A 240 -3.72 -4.24 8.38
C ALA A 240 -4.67 -5.29 7.79
N LYS A 241 -5.91 -5.37 8.30
CA LYS A 241 -6.96 -6.24 7.74
C LYS A 241 -7.20 -5.91 6.27
N SER A 242 -7.38 -4.63 5.93
CA SER A 242 -7.61 -4.19 4.56
C SER A 242 -6.42 -4.44 3.63
N ARG A 243 -5.18 -4.21 4.09
CA ARG A 243 -3.96 -4.50 3.30
C ARG A 243 -3.84 -6.01 3.02
N ASN A 244 -4.03 -6.84 4.04
CA ASN A 244 -4.01 -8.30 3.87
C ASN A 244 -5.14 -8.77 2.95
N PHE A 245 -6.35 -8.25 3.12
CA PHE A 245 -7.50 -8.64 2.30
C PHE A 245 -7.27 -8.27 0.83
N LEU A 246 -6.77 -7.05 0.56
CA LEU A 246 -6.39 -6.62 -0.78
C LEU A 246 -5.29 -7.52 -1.36
N LEU A 247 -4.21 -7.75 -0.61
CA LEU A 247 -3.07 -8.56 -1.04
C LEU A 247 -3.51 -9.98 -1.40
N LEU A 248 -4.21 -10.68 -0.51
CA LEU A 248 -4.65 -12.06 -0.71
C LEU A 248 -5.64 -12.22 -1.86
N ASN A 249 -6.41 -11.16 -2.17
CA ASN A 249 -7.36 -11.18 -3.27
C ASN A 249 -6.80 -10.62 -4.58
N THR A 250 -5.57 -10.11 -4.63
CA THR A 250 -5.01 -9.51 -5.87
C THR A 250 -3.64 -10.06 -6.27
N LEU A 251 -2.83 -10.52 -5.32
CA LEU A 251 -1.55 -11.16 -5.61
C LEU A 251 -1.76 -12.55 -6.21
N ASN A 252 -1.26 -12.74 -7.42
CA ASN A 252 -1.25 -14.01 -8.11
C ASN A 252 0.20 -14.46 -8.35
N LEU A 253 0.63 -14.56 -9.61
CA LEU A 253 1.97 -14.98 -10.00
C LEU A 253 2.98 -13.82 -10.06
N GLU A 254 2.59 -12.60 -9.65
CA GLU A 254 3.51 -11.46 -9.60
C GLU A 254 4.73 -11.77 -8.73
N GLN A 255 5.92 -11.34 -9.17
CA GLN A 255 7.18 -11.55 -8.49
C GLN A 255 7.41 -10.51 -7.37
N TYR A 256 6.85 -9.32 -7.51
CA TYR A 256 7.02 -8.20 -6.57
C TYR A 256 5.68 -7.55 -6.22
N VAL A 257 5.65 -6.87 -5.08
CA VAL A 257 4.52 -6.08 -4.61
C VAL A 257 5.02 -4.68 -4.27
N LEU A 258 4.32 -3.65 -4.75
CA LEU A 258 4.48 -2.25 -4.37
C LEU A 258 3.19 -1.78 -3.70
N SER A 259 3.18 -1.73 -2.37
CA SER A 259 2.12 -1.09 -1.60
C SER A 259 2.32 0.42 -1.60
N LEU A 260 1.26 1.15 -1.91
CA LEU A 260 1.27 2.61 -2.01
C LEU A 260 0.04 3.21 -1.33
N ASP A 261 0.26 4.17 -0.43
CA ASP A 261 -0.85 4.94 0.15
C ASP A 261 -1.39 5.97 -0.87
N ALA A 262 -2.69 6.22 -0.81
CA ALA A 262 -3.42 6.96 -1.85
C ALA A 262 -3.15 8.49 -1.84
N ASP A 263 -2.59 8.98 -0.75
CA ASP A 263 -2.16 10.36 -0.50
C ASP A 263 -0.70 10.62 -0.91
N MET A 264 -0.03 9.66 -1.52
CA MET A 264 1.23 9.91 -2.22
C MET A 264 0.98 10.74 -3.49
N ILE A 265 1.82 11.77 -3.69
CA ILE A 265 1.63 12.78 -4.75
C ILE A 265 2.71 12.73 -5.83
N ARG A 266 3.96 12.40 -5.49
CA ARG A 266 5.09 12.46 -6.43
C ARG A 266 6.23 11.55 -6.00
N PHE A 267 7.00 11.06 -6.98
CA PHE A 267 8.26 10.35 -6.77
C PHE A 267 9.41 11.13 -7.41
N HIS A 268 10.57 11.16 -6.76
CA HIS A 268 11.80 11.61 -7.40
C HIS A 268 12.33 10.49 -8.29
N ASN A 269 12.81 10.85 -9.48
CA ASN A 269 13.32 9.91 -10.49
C ASN A 269 12.38 8.71 -10.75
N PRO A 270 11.09 8.95 -11.07
CA PRO A 270 10.12 7.87 -11.26
C PRO A 270 10.54 6.86 -12.34
N GLU A 271 11.37 7.28 -13.30
CA GLU A 271 11.94 6.45 -14.35
C GLU A 271 12.93 5.38 -13.85
N LYS A 272 13.54 5.57 -12.68
CA LYS A 272 14.46 4.60 -12.06
C LYS A 272 13.90 3.96 -10.79
N PHE A 273 12.83 4.50 -10.21
CA PHE A 273 12.31 4.11 -8.90
C PHE A 273 12.10 2.59 -8.72
N ILE A 274 11.27 1.97 -9.55
CA ILE A 274 10.98 0.52 -9.47
C ILE A 274 12.22 -0.32 -9.84
N LYS A 275 13.00 0.15 -10.82
CA LYS A 275 14.23 -0.51 -11.26
C LYS A 275 15.25 -0.60 -10.12
N THR A 276 15.47 0.49 -9.39
CA THR A 276 16.39 0.54 -8.25
C THR A 276 16.01 -0.47 -7.18
N PHE A 277 14.71 -0.60 -6.86
CA PHE A 277 14.25 -1.61 -5.89
C PHE A 277 14.46 -3.05 -6.39
N ILE A 278 14.12 -3.36 -7.63
CA ILE A 278 14.32 -4.70 -8.22
C ILE A 278 15.80 -5.07 -8.30
N ASP A 279 16.66 -4.12 -8.67
CA ASP A 279 18.10 -4.35 -8.85
C ASP A 279 18.84 -4.48 -7.52
N SER A 280 18.34 -3.87 -6.44
CA SER A 280 18.89 -3.99 -5.09
C SER A 280 18.90 -5.43 -4.54
N LYS A 281 18.06 -6.31 -5.10
CA LYS A 281 17.80 -7.70 -4.65
C LYS A 281 17.39 -7.83 -3.17
N LYS A 282 17.01 -6.73 -2.51
CA LYS A 282 16.53 -6.72 -1.13
C LYS A 282 15.11 -7.30 -1.03
N ASP A 283 14.76 -7.83 0.14
CA ASP A 283 13.49 -8.56 0.32
C ASP A 283 12.31 -7.62 0.51
N ILE A 284 12.45 -6.66 1.43
CA ILE A 284 11.49 -5.59 1.72
C ILE A 284 12.27 -4.28 1.76
N ILE A 285 11.80 -3.26 1.05
CA ILE A 285 12.49 -1.98 0.94
C ILE A 285 11.51 -0.80 0.89
N VAL A 286 11.88 0.29 1.58
CA VAL A 286 11.10 1.53 1.62
C VAL A 286 11.98 2.73 1.19
N PRO A 287 11.41 3.71 0.47
CA PRO A 287 12.05 5.00 0.26
C PRO A 287 11.90 5.89 1.51
N ARG A 288 12.60 7.02 1.52
CA ARG A 288 12.30 8.10 2.46
C ARG A 288 11.09 8.91 1.98
N ILE A 289 10.19 9.23 2.90
CA ILE A 289 8.96 9.98 2.60
C ILE A 289 9.12 11.43 3.07
N GLN A 290 8.86 12.38 2.18
CA GLN A 290 8.82 13.81 2.49
C GLN A 290 7.39 14.31 2.52
N ARG A 291 7.11 15.30 3.38
CA ARG A 291 5.83 16.02 3.41
C ARG A 291 6.09 17.47 3.74
N LEU A 292 5.76 18.37 2.82
CA LEU A 292 6.02 19.81 2.98
C LEU A 292 7.50 20.07 3.34
N ASP A 293 7.75 20.64 4.52
CA ASP A 293 9.07 20.93 5.09
C ASP A 293 9.67 19.75 5.89
N MET A 294 8.90 18.70 6.18
CA MET A 294 9.39 17.50 6.85
C MET A 294 10.16 16.62 5.87
N GLN A 295 11.48 16.55 6.06
CA GLN A 295 12.38 15.72 5.24
C GLN A 295 12.22 14.23 5.47
N ASP A 296 11.68 13.83 6.62
CA ASP A 296 11.39 12.46 7.00
C ASP A 296 10.04 12.42 7.71
N TYR A 297 8.99 12.16 6.93
CA TYR A 297 7.60 12.16 7.37
C TYR A 297 7.16 10.80 7.94
N ASP A 298 7.47 9.70 7.23
CA ASP A 298 7.05 8.36 7.65
C ASP A 298 8.03 7.75 8.68
N LYS A 299 7.82 8.13 9.94
CA LYS A 299 8.66 7.70 11.08
C LYS A 299 8.53 6.23 11.46
N ASN A 300 7.67 5.45 10.79
CA ASN A 300 7.54 4.00 11.05
C ASN A 300 8.72 3.19 10.49
N SER A 301 9.58 3.81 9.67
CA SER A 301 10.81 3.22 9.15
C SER A 301 11.99 3.53 10.06
N TRP A 302 12.50 2.52 10.77
CA TRP A 302 13.58 2.68 11.74
C TRP A 302 14.36 1.37 11.99
N ARG A 303 15.56 1.49 12.56
CA ARG A 303 16.30 0.39 13.21
C ARG A 303 16.71 0.80 14.62
N GLY A 304 16.76 -0.14 15.54
CA GLY A 304 17.22 0.12 16.90
C GLY A 304 16.26 -0.35 17.98
N GLN A 305 16.26 0.37 19.11
CA GLN A 305 15.54 -0.03 20.32
C GLN A 305 14.39 0.93 20.62
N ARG A 306 13.21 0.35 20.88
CA ARG A 306 12.08 1.06 21.49
C ARG A 306 11.96 0.72 22.98
N THR A 307 11.29 1.59 23.72
CA THR A 307 10.96 1.37 25.13
C THR A 307 10.17 0.07 25.29
N LYS A 308 10.00 -0.37 26.53
CA LYS A 308 9.14 -1.52 26.87
C LYS A 308 8.15 -1.10 27.96
N PRO A 309 6.96 -1.72 28.02
CA PRO A 309 6.02 -1.43 29.10
C PRO A 309 6.61 -1.79 30.47
N THR A 310 6.18 -1.09 31.50
CA THR A 310 6.47 -1.45 32.89
C THR A 310 5.76 -2.75 33.27
N LYS A 311 6.15 -3.36 34.38
CA LYS A 311 5.45 -4.55 34.90
C LYS A 311 3.96 -4.28 35.14
N GLU A 312 3.62 -3.13 35.72
CA GLU A 312 2.22 -2.73 35.95
C GLU A 312 1.45 -2.58 34.64
N GLN A 313 2.06 -2.01 33.61
CA GLN A 313 1.44 -1.91 32.29
C GLN A 313 1.19 -3.31 31.72
N LEU A 314 2.20 -4.20 31.75
CA LEU A 314 2.05 -5.59 31.31
C LEU A 314 0.92 -6.31 32.07
N GLU A 315 0.80 -6.11 33.39
CA GLU A 315 -0.29 -6.68 34.19
C GLU A 315 -1.66 -6.15 33.75
N LYS A 316 -1.81 -4.86 33.40
CA LYS A 316 -3.05 -4.31 32.82
C LYS A 316 -3.39 -4.99 31.49
N MET A 317 -2.40 -5.20 30.63
CA MET A 317 -2.58 -5.89 29.35
C MET A 317 -2.98 -7.36 29.51
N ASP A 318 -2.29 -8.08 30.42
CA ASP A 318 -2.57 -9.49 30.71
C ASP A 318 -3.98 -9.65 31.33
N ASN A 319 -4.46 -8.66 32.10
CA ASN A 319 -5.83 -8.61 32.64
C ASN A 319 -6.88 -8.03 31.66
N ASN A 320 -6.52 -7.81 30.39
CA ASN A 320 -7.39 -7.24 29.35
C ASN A 320 -7.97 -5.85 29.70
N GLN A 321 -7.26 -5.05 30.49
CA GLN A 321 -7.66 -3.72 30.95
C GLN A 321 -7.19 -2.62 29.96
N TRP A 322 -7.52 -2.77 28.68
CA TRP A 322 -7.07 -1.86 27.62
C TRP A 322 -7.56 -0.41 27.78
N ASP A 323 -8.71 -0.21 28.43
CA ASP A 323 -9.21 1.14 28.74
C ASP A 323 -8.31 1.89 29.73
N GLN A 324 -7.41 1.18 30.42
CA GLN A 324 -6.42 1.73 31.36
C GLN A 324 -4.98 1.64 30.82
N TRP A 325 -4.82 1.19 29.57
CA TRP A 325 -3.52 1.02 28.93
C TRP A 325 -3.01 2.37 28.41
N ASP A 326 -1.90 2.84 28.98
CA ASP A 326 -1.28 4.15 28.72
C ASP A 326 0.11 4.05 28.08
N TYR A 327 0.51 2.85 27.65
CA TYR A 327 1.81 2.62 27.06
C TYR A 327 1.78 2.78 25.53
N VAL A 328 2.69 3.60 25.02
CA VAL A 328 3.03 3.71 23.61
C VAL A 328 4.52 3.46 23.45
N PRO A 329 4.96 2.56 22.54
CA PRO A 329 6.36 2.39 22.20
C PRO A 329 7.00 3.71 21.77
N ARG A 330 8.12 4.08 22.38
CA ARG A 330 8.90 5.27 22.03
C ARG A 330 10.34 4.89 21.75
N ASP A 331 11.05 5.74 21.03
CA ASP A 331 12.46 5.52 20.74
C ASP A 331 13.29 5.56 22.03
N VAL A 332 14.22 4.62 22.17
CA VAL A 332 15.29 4.73 23.16
C VAL A 332 16.34 5.68 22.59
N LYS A 333 16.51 6.81 23.27
CA LYS A 333 17.47 7.85 22.88
C LYS A 333 18.85 7.24 22.60
N ASP A 334 19.50 7.73 21.55
CA ASP A 334 20.84 7.32 21.07
C ASP A 334 20.96 5.88 20.56
N HIS A 335 19.90 5.07 20.66
CA HIS A 335 19.84 3.68 20.19
C HIS A 335 18.86 3.49 19.03
N MET A 336 18.42 4.59 18.42
CA MET A 336 17.48 4.59 17.31
C MET A 336 18.09 5.27 16.08
N TYR A 337 17.76 4.75 14.91
CA TYR A 337 18.08 5.33 13.61
C TYR A 337 16.79 5.47 12.81
N HIS A 338 16.55 6.68 12.33
CA HIS A 338 15.53 7.00 11.32
C HIS A 338 16.20 7.57 10.08
N PHE A 339 15.43 7.78 9.02
CA PHE A 339 15.93 8.55 7.88
C PHE A 339 16.29 10.00 8.25
N GLN A 340 15.68 10.58 9.28
CA GLN A 340 16.15 11.86 9.82
C GLN A 340 17.59 11.79 10.35
N THR A 341 17.99 10.67 10.96
CA THR A 341 19.37 10.46 11.43
C THR A 341 20.38 10.56 10.28
N TYR A 342 20.01 10.02 9.12
CA TYR A 342 20.78 10.21 7.88
C TYR A 342 20.82 11.68 7.48
N MET A 343 19.67 12.36 7.39
CA MET A 343 19.58 13.77 6.99
C MET A 343 20.32 14.73 7.94
N ASP A 344 20.42 14.40 9.23
CA ASP A 344 21.18 15.14 10.24
C ASP A 344 22.71 14.94 10.08
N ASN A 345 23.12 14.17 9.07
CA ASN A 345 24.52 13.82 8.77
C ASN A 345 25.27 13.23 9.97
N LYS A 346 24.56 12.42 10.79
CA LYS A 346 25.19 11.72 11.90
C LYS A 346 26.33 10.84 11.38
N ASP A 347 27.48 10.90 12.06
CA ASP A 347 28.69 10.16 11.68
C ASP A 347 29.15 10.39 10.23
N ASN A 348 28.79 11.55 9.65
CA ASN A 348 29.07 11.95 8.26
C ASN A 348 28.41 11.08 7.18
N GLU A 349 27.39 10.29 7.52
CA GLU A 349 26.74 9.32 6.63
C GLU A 349 26.11 9.97 5.38
N TYR A 350 25.45 11.13 5.53
CA TYR A 350 24.85 11.83 4.40
C TYR A 350 25.91 12.34 3.43
N GLU A 351 26.94 13.02 3.93
CA GLU A 351 28.00 13.54 3.06
C GLU A 351 28.76 12.43 2.32
N LEU A 352 28.93 11.26 2.95
CA LEU A 352 29.52 10.09 2.30
C LEU A 352 28.66 9.53 1.16
N HIS A 353 27.34 9.50 1.33
CA HIS A 353 26.45 8.72 0.46
C HIS A 353 25.44 9.55 -0.36
N LYS A 354 25.42 10.89 -0.25
CA LYS A 354 24.40 11.74 -0.92
C LYS A 354 24.36 11.60 -2.45
N GLU A 355 25.47 11.21 -3.08
CA GLU A 355 25.57 10.99 -4.52
C GLU A 355 25.22 9.54 -4.94
N GLU A 356 25.05 8.63 -3.98
CA GLU A 356 24.71 7.23 -4.18
C GLU A 356 23.18 7.05 -4.11
N TYR A 357 22.49 7.16 -5.26
CA TYR A 357 21.02 7.05 -5.30
C TYR A 357 20.49 5.73 -4.71
N ASP A 358 21.22 4.64 -4.88
CA ASP A 358 20.89 3.30 -4.39
C ASP A 358 21.49 2.96 -3.01
N TYR A 359 22.00 3.96 -2.29
CA TYR A 359 22.45 3.80 -0.91
C TYR A 359 21.35 3.18 -0.05
N VAL A 360 21.71 2.13 0.68
CA VAL A 360 20.75 1.29 1.40
C VAL A 360 21.20 1.02 2.82
N VAL A 361 20.26 1.05 3.76
CA VAL A 361 20.49 0.83 5.18
C VAL A 361 19.57 -0.28 5.71
N PRO A 362 20.03 -1.15 6.63
CA PRO A 362 19.14 -2.12 7.27
C PRO A 362 18.11 -1.42 8.16
N LEU A 363 16.92 -2.00 8.26
CA LEU A 363 15.80 -1.55 9.11
C LEU A 363 15.25 -2.70 9.97
N ASP A 364 14.77 -2.39 11.17
CA ASP A 364 14.03 -3.32 12.03
C ASP A 364 12.50 -3.17 11.89
N SER A 365 12.05 -2.06 11.30
CA SER A 365 10.65 -1.73 11.03
C SER A 365 10.54 -0.86 9.77
N VAL A 366 9.40 -0.94 9.09
CA VAL A 366 9.11 -0.21 7.85
C VAL A 366 7.77 0.49 7.96
N GLY A 367 7.64 1.62 7.28
CA GLY A 367 6.37 2.30 7.07
C GLY A 367 5.56 1.76 5.90
N GLY A 368 4.35 2.32 5.75
CA GLY A 368 3.34 1.86 4.79
C GLY A 368 3.11 2.77 3.60
N ALA A 369 3.60 4.02 3.66
CA ALA A 369 3.34 5.03 2.63
C ALA A 369 3.80 4.57 1.25
N VAL A 370 4.99 3.98 1.20
CA VAL A 370 5.51 3.24 0.05
C VAL A 370 6.29 2.04 0.57
N LEU A 371 5.87 0.82 0.24
CA LEU A 371 6.56 -0.41 0.61
C LEU A 371 6.69 -1.32 -0.60
N PHE A 372 7.93 -1.61 -0.99
CA PHE A 372 8.23 -2.58 -2.03
C PHE A 372 8.74 -3.88 -1.41
N ALA A 373 8.26 -5.02 -1.88
CA ALA A 373 8.74 -6.31 -1.41
C ALA A 373 8.73 -7.37 -2.52
N LYS A 374 9.62 -8.36 -2.39
CA LYS A 374 9.49 -9.61 -3.14
C LYS A 374 8.20 -10.30 -2.70
N SER A 375 7.36 -10.70 -3.64
CA SER A 375 6.09 -11.38 -3.33
C SER A 375 6.27 -12.68 -2.54
N ILE A 376 7.43 -13.33 -2.67
CA ILE A 376 7.74 -14.58 -1.97
C ILE A 376 7.72 -14.41 -0.44
N VAL A 377 8.02 -13.20 0.05
CA VAL A 377 7.95 -12.84 1.48
C VAL A 377 6.53 -13.06 2.00
N PHE A 378 5.54 -12.53 1.29
CA PHE A 378 4.13 -12.70 1.64
C PHE A 378 3.63 -14.13 1.36
N LYS A 379 4.07 -14.73 0.25
CA LYS A 379 3.69 -16.11 -0.11
C LYS A 379 4.24 -17.15 0.89
N GLN A 380 5.28 -16.82 1.65
CA GLN A 380 5.81 -17.65 2.75
C GLN A 380 5.18 -17.36 4.12
N GLY A 381 4.18 -16.47 4.21
CA GLY A 381 3.39 -16.26 5.41
C GLY A 381 3.70 -14.98 6.18
N VAL A 382 4.57 -14.10 5.69
CA VAL A 382 4.63 -12.73 6.21
C VAL A 382 3.33 -12.01 5.82
N ILE A 383 2.76 -11.26 6.75
CA ILE A 383 1.55 -10.46 6.55
C ILE A 383 1.74 -9.07 7.16
N PHE A 384 0.78 -8.18 6.95
CA PHE A 384 0.62 -6.99 7.79
C PHE A 384 -0.09 -7.43 9.09
N PRO A 385 0.60 -7.63 10.23
CA PRO A 385 -0.01 -8.12 11.45
C PRO A 385 -1.23 -7.29 11.88
N THR A 386 -2.34 -7.97 12.20
CA THR A 386 -3.59 -7.33 12.61
C THR A 386 -3.67 -7.07 14.12
N SER A 387 -2.67 -7.51 14.86
CA SER A 387 -2.49 -7.31 16.29
C SER A 387 -1.06 -6.85 16.56
N LEU A 388 -0.82 -6.33 17.75
CA LEU A 388 0.54 -6.11 18.22
C LEU A 388 1.19 -7.49 18.44
N ILE A 389 2.33 -7.76 17.83
CA ILE A 389 2.96 -9.10 17.88
C ILE A 389 4.22 -9.14 18.75
N VAL A 390 4.86 -7.99 18.95
CA VAL A 390 6.09 -7.90 19.72
C VAL A 390 5.73 -7.99 21.20
N GLY A 391 6.36 -8.95 21.87
CA GLY A 391 6.10 -9.24 23.27
C GLY A 391 4.79 -9.99 23.51
N THR A 392 4.23 -10.68 22.52
CA THR A 392 3.08 -11.57 22.76
C THR A 392 3.47 -12.79 23.64
N THR A 393 2.52 -13.35 24.38
CA THR A 393 2.61 -14.58 25.19
C THR A 393 1.30 -15.34 25.07
N TRP A 394 1.25 -16.61 25.51
CA TRP A 394 0.01 -17.40 25.48
C TRP A 394 -1.10 -16.84 26.38
N ASP A 395 -0.73 -16.12 27.44
CA ASP A 395 -1.67 -15.60 28.45
C ASP A 395 -2.25 -14.23 28.07
N ARG A 396 -1.67 -13.54 27.07
CA ARG A 396 -2.13 -12.21 26.64
C ARG A 396 -2.81 -12.23 25.29
N GLN A 397 -3.77 -11.32 25.12
CA GLN A 397 -4.52 -11.20 23.88
C GLN A 397 -3.66 -10.72 22.69
N GLU A 398 -2.74 -9.79 22.93
CA GLU A 398 -1.76 -9.33 21.96
C GLU A 398 -0.54 -8.74 22.67
N GLY A 399 0.52 -8.42 21.91
CA GLY A 399 1.73 -7.77 22.40
C GLY A 399 1.55 -6.26 22.65
N TYR A 400 2.67 -5.57 22.85
CA TYR A 400 2.68 -4.14 23.13
C TYR A 400 3.22 -3.30 21.96
N ASP A 401 3.67 -3.95 20.88
CA ASP A 401 4.32 -3.29 19.76
C ASP A 401 4.27 -4.10 18.45
N GLY A 402 4.58 -3.48 17.32
CA GLY A 402 4.67 -4.11 15.99
C GLY A 402 3.31 -4.55 15.44
N ILE A 403 2.51 -3.60 14.99
CA ILE A 403 1.23 -3.84 14.29
C ILE A 403 1.31 -3.28 12.87
N GLU A 404 0.50 -3.82 11.96
CA GLU A 404 0.44 -3.38 10.56
C GLU A 404 1.83 -3.41 9.90
N THR A 405 2.36 -2.30 9.40
CA THR A 405 3.64 -2.25 8.68
C THR A 405 4.84 -2.45 9.61
N GLU A 406 4.76 -1.95 10.84
CA GLU A 406 5.87 -2.02 11.81
C GLU A 406 6.15 -3.45 12.30
N GLY A 407 5.18 -4.35 12.20
CA GLY A 407 5.37 -5.76 12.53
C GLY A 407 5.82 -6.64 11.35
N VAL A 408 5.86 -6.12 10.12
CA VAL A 408 6.24 -6.89 8.92
C VAL A 408 7.67 -7.42 9.05
N CYS A 409 8.63 -6.56 9.39
CA CYS A 409 10.04 -6.93 9.53
C CYS A 409 10.27 -7.94 10.66
N TYR A 410 9.51 -7.81 11.76
CA TYR A 410 9.54 -8.77 12.85
C TYR A 410 9.07 -10.16 12.44
N LEU A 411 8.00 -10.25 11.63
CA LEU A 411 7.53 -11.53 11.05
C LEU A 411 8.47 -12.09 9.97
N ALA A 412 9.10 -11.20 9.20
CA ALA A 412 9.98 -11.57 8.09
C ALA A 412 11.33 -12.15 8.56
N LYS A 413 11.87 -11.63 9.67
CA LYS A 413 13.20 -11.97 10.19
C LYS A 413 13.40 -13.47 10.49
N PRO A 414 12.50 -14.18 11.20
CA PRO A 414 12.62 -15.63 11.44
C PRO A 414 12.59 -16.48 10.16
N LEU A 415 12.00 -15.97 9.08
CA LEU A 415 11.93 -16.63 7.76
C LEU A 415 13.19 -16.37 6.90
N GLY A 416 14.19 -15.66 7.45
CA GLY A 416 15.44 -15.34 6.75
C GLY A 416 15.37 -14.11 5.85
N PHE A 417 14.28 -13.33 5.89
CA PHE A 417 14.13 -12.10 5.11
C PHE A 417 14.57 -10.88 5.93
N SER A 418 15.01 -9.82 5.23
CA SER A 418 15.46 -8.57 5.86
C SER A 418 14.75 -7.34 5.29
N CYS A 419 14.57 -6.34 6.16
CA CYS A 419 14.03 -5.03 5.79
C CYS A 419 15.14 -4.00 5.56
N TRP A 420 14.90 -3.10 4.62
CA TRP A 420 15.88 -2.13 4.15
C TRP A 420 15.22 -0.78 3.87
N GLY A 421 16.00 0.29 3.98
CA GLY A 421 15.60 1.64 3.61
C GLY A 421 16.56 2.22 2.58
N MET A 422 16.06 3.04 1.66
CA MET A 422 16.86 3.82 0.72
C MET A 422 16.68 5.32 1.00
N PRO A 423 17.57 5.95 1.78
CA PRO A 423 17.41 7.35 2.19
C PRO A 423 17.41 8.37 1.02
N ASN A 424 18.09 8.04 -0.08
CA ASN A 424 18.21 8.88 -1.28
C ASN A 424 17.12 8.63 -2.33
N VAL A 425 16.34 7.56 -2.18
CA VAL A 425 15.12 7.36 -2.96
C VAL A 425 13.99 8.07 -2.22
N VAL A 426 13.43 9.11 -2.83
CA VAL A 426 12.48 10.01 -2.16
C VAL A 426 11.11 10.00 -2.83
N ALA A 427 10.07 9.88 -2.01
CA ALA A 427 8.68 10.07 -2.41
C ALA A 427 8.00 11.15 -1.57
N HIS A 428 6.97 11.78 -2.11
CA HIS A 428 6.28 12.93 -1.51
C HIS A 428 4.85 12.54 -1.15
N HIS A 429 4.50 12.76 0.11
CA HIS A 429 3.15 12.66 0.64
C HIS A 429 2.42 13.99 0.48
N SER A 430 1.09 13.96 0.36
CA SER A 430 0.26 15.16 0.33
C SER A 430 0.45 16.00 1.60
N GLY A 431 0.30 17.32 1.46
CA GLY A 431 -0.01 18.18 2.59
C GLY A 431 -1.34 17.78 3.23
N GLY A 432 -1.55 18.25 4.47
CA GLY A 432 -2.88 18.25 5.08
C GLY A 432 -3.64 19.48 4.62
#